data_AF-I6S3X2-F1
#
_entry.id   AF-I6S3X2-F1
#
_cell.length_a   1.000
_cell.length_b   1.000
_cell.length_c   1.000
_cell.angle_alpha   90.00
_cell.angle_beta   90.00
_cell.angle_gamma   90.00
#
_symmetry.space_group_name_H-M   'P 1'
#
loop_
_entity.id
_entity.type
_entity.pdbx_description
1 polymer ?
#
loop_
_entity_poly.entity_id
_entity_poly.type
_entity_poly.pdbx_seq_one_letter_code
_entity_poly.pdbx_strand_id
1 'polypeptide(L)' 'MTRALLSVSDKKGIVEFAKGLQALEIEIISTGGTKKHLMKRES' A
#
# COMPACT_ATOMS: atom_id res chain seq x y z
N MET A 1 7.81 16.79 0.02
CA MET A 1 7.75 15.33 -0.18
C MET A 1 6.67 14.77 0.73
N THR A 2 5.65 14.12 0.18
CA THR A 2 4.49 13.61 0.95
C THR A 2 4.60 12.10 1.10
N ARG A 3 4.31 11.59 2.31
CA ARG A 3 4.43 10.17 2.66
C ARG A 3 3.14 9.69 3.33
N ALA A 4 2.70 8.48 2.99
CA ALA A 4 1.54 7.82 3.59
C ALA A 4 1.95 6.54 4.32
N LEU A 5 1.56 6.40 5.58
CA LEU A 5 1.70 5.16 6.35
C LEU A 5 0.46 4.29 6.18
N LEU A 6 0.62 3.10 5.61
CA LEU A 6 -0.45 2.12 5.47
C LEU A 6 -0.26 0.97 6.47
N SER A 7 -1.17 0.90 7.45
CA SER A 7 -1.25 -0.18 8.44
C SER A 7 -2.70 -0.52 8.72
N VAL A 8 -3.20 -1.60 8.10
CA VAL A 8 -4.60 -2.01 8.21
C VAL A 8 -4.72 -3.51 8.46
N SER A 9 -5.72 -3.88 9.24
CA SER A 9 -6.06 -5.27 9.55
C SER A 9 -6.75 -5.94 8.36
N ASP A 10 -7.81 -5.33 7.83
CA ASP A 10 -8.46 -5.74 6.58
C ASP A 10 -7.71 -5.13 5.38
N LYS A 11 -7.45 -5.97 4.38
CA LYS A 11 -6.64 -5.65 3.20
C LYS A 11 -7.49 -5.54 1.93
N LYS A 12 -8.81 -5.70 2.04
CA LYS A 12 -9.73 -5.51 0.93
C LYS A 12 -9.56 -4.12 0.32
N GLY A 13 -9.28 -4.06 -0.98
CA GLY A 13 -9.15 -2.81 -1.75
C GLY A 13 -7.86 -2.01 -1.49
N ILE A 14 -6.92 -2.51 -0.68
CA ILE A 14 -5.72 -1.75 -0.33
C ILE A 14 -4.76 -1.57 -1.51
N VAL A 15 -4.79 -2.49 -2.48
CA VAL A 15 -3.93 -2.43 -3.66
C VAL A 15 -4.36 -1.30 -4.59
N GLU A 16 -5.66 -1.15 -4.84
CA GLU A 16 -6.24 -0.07 -5.63
C GLU A 16 -5.97 1.29 -4.96
N PHE A 17 -6.14 1.35 -3.63
CA PHE A 17 -5.83 2.55 -2.86
C PHE A 17 -4.35 2.93 -2.94
N ALA A 18 -3.44 1.96 -2.79
CA ALA A 18 -1.99 2.17 -2.91
C ALA A 18 -1.59 2.65 -4.32
N LYS A 19 -2.19 2.10 -5.37
CA LYS A 19 -1.97 2.55 -6.75
C LYS A 19 -2.38 4.01 -6.93
N GLY A 20 -3.50 4.43 -6.35
CA GLY A 20 -3.94 5.83 -6.37
C GLY A 20 -2.93 6.77 -5.69
N LEU A 21 -2.39 6.38 -4.54
CA LEU A 21 -1.36 7.17 -3.85
C LEU A 21 -0.06 7.27 -4.67
N GLN A 22 0.38 6.18 -5.29
CA GLN A 22 1.55 6.18 -6.15
C GLN A 22 1.37 7.07 -7.39
N ALA A 23 0.17 7.10 -7.98
CA ALA A 23 -0.15 7.97 -9.11
C ALA A 23 -0.09 9.47 -8.74
N LEU A 24 -0.24 9.79 -7.45
CA LEU A 24 -0.08 11.14 -6.90
C LEU A 24 1.35 11.41 -6.41
N GLU A 25 2.32 10.55 -6.76
CA GLU A 25 3.71 10.63 -6.34
C GLU A 25 3.90 10.59 -4.81
N ILE A 26 2.95 9.99 -4.09
CA ILE A 26 3.02 9.80 -2.63
C ILE A 26 3.82 8.53 -2.33
N GLU A 27 4.85 8.67 -1.51
CA GLU A 27 5.64 7.55 -1.03
C GLU A 27 4.85 6.74 0.01
N ILE A 28 4.70 5.44 -0.23
CA ILE A 28 4.01 4.53 0.68
C ILE A 28 5.01 3.87 1.63
N ILE A 29 4.76 4.04 2.93
CA ILE A 29 5.47 3.33 3.99
C ILE A 29 4.51 2.30 4.58
N SER A 30 4.96 1.05 4.70
CA SER A 30 4.16 -0.01 5.31
C SER A 30 5.08 -1.08 5.90
N THR A 31 4.59 -1.80 6.92
CA THR A 31 5.29 -2.91 7.57
C THR A 31 4.37 -4.12 7.74
N GLY A 32 4.92 -5.23 8.23
CA GLY A 32 4.16 -6.42 8.60
C GLY A 32 3.29 -6.99 7.47
N GLY A 33 2.07 -7.41 7.83
CA GLY A 33 1.14 -8.05 6.90
C GLY A 33 0.65 -7.13 5.77
N THR A 34 0.67 -5.81 5.97
CA THR A 34 0.25 -4.83 4.96
C THR A 34 1.30 -4.71 3.86
N LYS A 35 2.58 -4.57 4.23
CA LYS A 35 3.70 -4.62 3.27
C LYS A 35 3.70 -5.92 2.47
N LYS A 36 3.55 -7.07 3.15
CA LYS A 36 3.51 -8.39 2.49
C LYS A 36 2.39 -8.48 1.46
N HIS A 37 1.21 -7.94 1.77
CA HIS A 37 0.07 -7.97 0.86
C HIS A 37 0.30 -7.10 -0.38
N LEU A 38 0.87 -5.89 -0.21
CA LEU A 38 1.21 -4.99 -1.32
C LEU A 38 2.33 -5.51 -2.23
N MET A 39 3.20 -6.39 -1.74
CA MET A 39 4.33 -6.95 -2.50
C MET A 39 4.01 -8.27 -3.20
N LYS A 40 2.85 -8.89 -2.96
CA LYS A 40 2.47 -10.11 -3.67
C LYS A 40 2.30 -9.82 -5.15
N ARG A 41 3.07 -10.52 -5.99
CA ARG A 41 2.78 -10.65 -7.42
C ARG A 41 1.87 -11.86 -7.56
N GLU A 42 0.66 -11.65 -8.08
CA GLU A 42 -0.19 -12.75 -8.52
C GLU A 42 0.52 -13.42 -9.70
N SER A 43 0.76 -14.73 -9.63
CA SER A 43 1.35 -15.55 -10.70
C SER A 43 0.31 -15.97 -11.72
#